data_AF-Q05JN6-F1
#
_entry.id   AF-Q05JN6-F1
#
_cell.length_a   1.000
_cell.length_b   1.000
_cell.length_c   1.000
_cell.angle_alpha   90.00
_cell.angle_beta   90.00
_cell.angle_gamma   90.00
#
_symmetry.space_group_name_H-M   'P 1'
#
loop_
_entity.id
_entity.type
_entity.pdbx_description
1 polymer ?
#
loop_
_entity_poly.entity_id
_entity_poly.type
_entity_poly.pdbx_seq_one_letter_code
_entity_poly.pdbx_strand_id
1 'polypeptide(L)' 'ATIVASHHAPEWVVAIKETGLVWLVDYSDLDNLSMTQIATER' A
#
# COMPACT_ATOMS: atom_id res chain seq x y z
N ALA A 1 -2.38 10.22 -6.94
CA ALA A 1 -2.22 9.04 -6.07
C ALA A 1 -3.38 9.00 -5.09
N THR A 2 -3.78 7.82 -4.64
CA THR A 2 -4.84 7.61 -3.64
C THR A 2 -4.28 6.73 -2.54
N ILE A 3 -4.58 7.06 -1.28
CA ILE A 3 -4.12 6.31 -0.11
C ILE A 3 -5.36 5.94 0.68
N VAL A 4 -5.51 4.66 1.00
CA VAL A 4 -6.58 4.13 1.85
C VAL A 4 -5.95 3.43 3.03
N ALA A 5 -6.30 3.87 4.23
CA ALA A 5 -5.86 3.26 5.47
C ALA A 5 -6.98 2.43 6.08
N SER A 6 -6.64 1.24 6.59
CA SER A 6 -7.58 0.48 7.40
C SER A 6 -7.71 1.10 8.80
N HIS A 7 -8.94 1.15 9.32
CA HIS A 7 -9.22 1.57 10.69
C HIS A 7 -9.07 0.43 11.71
N HIS A 8 -8.92 -0.80 11.23
CA HIS A 8 -8.92 -2.01 12.06
C HIS A 8 -7.59 -2.75 12.04
N ALA A 9 -6.84 -2.66 10.94
CA ALA A 9 -5.54 -3.29 10.78
C ALA A 9 -4.49 -2.22 10.44
N PRO A 10 -3.21 -2.40 10.83
CA PRO A 10 -2.15 -1.46 10.52
C PRO A 10 -1.68 -1.64 9.06
N GLU A 11 -2.59 -1.43 8.11
CA GLU A 11 -2.34 -1.62 6.68
C GLU A 11 -2.79 -0.40 5.86
N TRP A 12 -1.98 -0.02 4.88
CA TRP A 12 -2.27 1.00 3.89
C TRP A 12 -2.25 0.42 2.47
N VAL A 13 -3.18 0.88 1.65
CA VAL A 13 -3.20 0.65 0.21
C VAL A 13 -2.91 1.96 -0.49
N VAL A 14 -1.81 2.03 -1.22
CA VAL A 14 -1.36 3.22 -1.96
C VAL A 14 -1.49 2.93 -3.45
N ALA A 15 -2.43 3.60 -4.13
CA ALA A 15 -2.64 3.48 -5.57
C ALA A 15 -2.01 4.67 -6.31
N ILE A 16 -1.01 4.39 -7.14
CA ILE A 16 -0.33 5.38 -7.97
C ILE A 16 -0.82 5.19 -9.42
N LYS A 17 -1.82 6.00 -9.80
CA LYS A 17 -2.45 5.96 -11.13
C LYS A 17 -1.47 6.26 -12.28
N GLU A 18 -0.50 7.14 -12.04
CA GLU A 18 0.48 7.53 -13.06
C GLU A 18 1.39 6.37 -13.51
N THR A 19 1.81 5.54 -12.55
CA THR A 19 2.71 4.40 -12.77
C THR A 19 1.98 3.07 -12.93
N GLY A 20 0.65 3.02 -12.69
CA GLY A 20 -0.09 1.76 -12.69
C GLY A 20 0.39 0.80 -11.60
N LEU A 21 0.71 1.34 -10.41
CA LEU A 21 1.19 0.53 -9.29
C LEU A 21 0.23 0.67 -8.10
N VAL A 22 -0.01 -0.45 -7.43
CA VAL A 22 -0.68 -0.50 -6.13
C VAL A 22 0.33 -1.04 -5.12
N TRP A 23 0.57 -0.30 -4.06
CA TRP A 23 1.44 -0.73 -2.96
C TRP A 23 0.57 -1.08 -1.76
N LEU A 24 0.83 -2.25 -1.20
CA LEU A 24 0.31 -2.67 0.09
C LEU A 24 1.42 -2.47 1.10
N VAL A 25 1.17 -1.65 2.12
CA VAL A 25 2.13 -1.33 3.17
C VAL A 25 1.54 -1.81 4.48
N ASP A 26 2.12 -2.83 5.07
CA ASP A 26 1.85 -3.23 6.45
C ASP A 26 2.84 -2.52 7.37
N TYR A 27 2.29 -1.78 8.33
CA TYR A 27 3.03 -1.05 9.35
C TYR A 27 2.71 -1.59 10.75
N SER A 28 2.31 -2.86 10.83
CA SER A 28 2.08 -3.54 12.11
C SER A 28 3.36 -3.58 12.95
N ASP A 29 4.51 -3.63 12.27
CA ASP A 29 5.84 -3.52 12.84
C ASP A 29 6.57 -2.32 12.20
N LEU A 30 6.85 -1.28 13.00
CA LEU A 30 7.54 -0.07 12.54
C LEU A 30 9.05 -0.29 12.36
N ASP A 31 9.62 -1.30 13.01
CA ASP A 31 11.02 -1.68 12.86
C ASP A 31 11.21 -2.55 11.60
N ASN A 32 10.19 -3.31 11.21
CA ASN A 32 10.21 -4.18 10.02
C ASN A 32 8.97 -4.02 9.12
N LEU A 33 8.85 -2.84 8.52
CA LEU A 33 7.80 -2.50 7.56
C LEU A 33 7.79 -3.49 6.39
N SER A 34 6.63 -4.08 6.11
CA SER A 34 6.45 -4.98 4.97
C SER A 34 5.72 -4.25 3.84
N MET A 35 6.36 -4.14 2.68
CA MET A 35 5.79 -3.49 1.49
C MET A 35 5.70 -4.46 0.31
N THR A 36 4.51 -4.61 -0.24
CA THR A 36 4.26 -5.40 -1.45
C THR A 36 3.86 -4.48 -2.58
N GLN A 37 4.59 -4.55 -3.70
CA GLN A 37 4.27 -3.79 -4.91
C GLN A 37 3.55 -4.70 -5.91
N ILE A 38 2.36 -4.27 -6.33
CA ILE A 38 1.54 -4.95 -7.31
C ILE A 38 1.42 -4.03 -8.53
N ALA A 39 1.83 -4.52 -9.69
CA ALA A 39 1.54 -3.86 -10.95
C ALA A 39 0.07 -4.07 -11.30
N THR A 40 -0.64 -2.98 -11.53
CA THR A 40 -2.00 -3.03 -12.07
C THR A 40 -1.94 -2.80 -13.58
N GLU A 41 -2.64 -3.64 -14.34
CA GLU A 41 -2.90 -3.37 -15.74
C GLU A 41 -3.76 -2.10 -15.85
N ARG A 42 -3.53 -1.33 -16.92
CA ARG A 42 -4.19 -0.06 -17.18
C ARG A 42 -5.55 -0.26 -17.83
#